data_AF-U7GYN2-F1
#
_entry.id   AF-U7GYN2-F1
#
_cell.length_a   1.000
_cell.length_b   1.000
_cell.length_c   1.000
_cell.angle_alpha   90.00
_cell.angle_beta   90.00
_cell.angle_gamma   90.00
#
_symmetry.space_group_name_H-M   'P 1'
#
loop_
_entity.id
_entity.type
_entity.pdbx_description
1 polymer ?
#
loop_
_entity_poly.entity_id
_entity_poly.type
_entity_poly.pdbx_seq_one_letter_code
_entity_poly.pdbx_strand_id
1 'polypeptide(L)' 'MNDTSLLNELNLMIDHYVSRNGSKPSRVILGYKAYSTLMNDREFAKEVTNSALDPNKRKYRKLKIKVTKDDYQLELE' A
#
# COMPACT_ATOMS: atom_id res chain seq x y z
N MET A 1 13.19 6.10 -14.19
CA MET A 1 13.89 5.18 -13.28
C MET A 1 13.65 5.67 -11.85
N ASN A 2 12.50 5.35 -11.22
CA ASN A 2 12.32 5.53 -9.77
C ASN A 2 11.04 4.89 -9.18
N ASP A 3 10.17 4.30 -9.99
CA ASP A 3 8.86 3.82 -9.53
C ASP A 3 8.92 2.57 -8.62
N THR A 4 10.03 1.82 -8.68
CA THR A 4 10.27 0.66 -7.79
C THR A 4 10.54 1.08 -6.33
N SER A 5 10.97 2.32 -6.09
CA SER A 5 11.39 2.79 -4.76
C SER A 5 10.24 2.89 -3.77
N LEU A 6 9.07 3.38 -4.19
CA LEU A 6 7.93 3.61 -3.29
C LEU A 6 7.28 2.29 -2.83
N LEU A 7 7.17 1.31 -3.74
CA LEU A 7 6.67 -0.02 -3.39
C LEU A 7 7.61 -0.73 -2.43
N ASN A 8 8.92 -0.60 -2.66
CA ASN A 8 9.92 -1.17 -1.76
C ASN A 8 9.87 -0.51 -0.39
N GLU A 9 9.73 0.82 -0.32
CA GLU A 9 9.57 1.57 0.92
C GLU A 9 8.33 1.12 1.71
N LEU A 10 7.17 1.01 1.04
CA LEU A 10 5.95 0.48 1.66
C LEU A 10 6.17 -0.93 2.23
N ASN A 11 6.82 -1.81 1.47
CA ASN A 11 7.10 -3.17 1.91
C ASN A 11 8.03 -3.23 3.11
N LEU A 12 9.07 -2.39 3.12
CA LEU A 12 9.98 -2.25 4.25
C LEU A 12 9.26 -1.70 5.47
N MET A 13 8.38 -0.70 5.32
CA MET A 13 7.58 -0.17 6.43
C MET A 13 6.68 -1.26 7.03
N ILE A 14 6.01 -2.05 6.19
CA ILE A 14 5.16 -3.16 6.66
C ILE A 14 5.99 -4.19 7.41
N ASP A 15 7.15 -4.56 6.87
CA ASP A 15 8.03 -5.54 7.50
C ASP A 15 8.59 -5.05 8.84
N HIS A 16 9.06 -3.79 8.88
CA HIS A 16 9.50 -3.14 10.11
C HIS A 16 8.40 -3.07 11.16
N TYR A 17 7.16 -2.76 10.76
CA TYR A 17 6.01 -2.72 11.68
C TYR A 17 5.75 -4.10 12.27
N VAL A 18 5.74 -5.15 11.44
CA VAL A 18 5.55 -6.53 11.89
C VAL A 18 6.67 -6.97 12.82
N SER A 19 7.92 -6.63 12.49
CA SER A 19 9.09 -6.97 13.29
C SER A 19 9.10 -6.25 14.65
N ARG A 20 8.69 -4.97 14.69
CA ARG A 20 8.58 -4.16 15.92
C ARG A 20 7.42 -4.55 16.83
N ASN A 21 6.22 -4.69 16.26
CA ASN A 21 4.98 -4.86 17.03
C ASN A 21 4.55 -6.32 17.16
N GLY A 22 5.17 -7.25 16.41
CA GLY A 22 4.76 -8.66 16.35
C GLY A 22 3.43 -8.91 15.64
N SER A 23 2.78 -7.86 15.11
CA SER A 23 1.47 -7.91 14.46
C SER A 23 1.49 -7.13 13.16
N LYS A 24 0.70 -7.57 12.18
CA LYS A 24 0.53 -6.84 10.92
C LYS A 24 -0.34 -5.60 11.16
N PRO A 25 -0.08 -4.47 10.47
CA PRO A 25 -1.01 -3.35 10.51
C PRO A 25 -2.40 -3.80 10.01
N SER A 26 -3.45 -3.09 10.39
CA SER A 26 -4.80 -3.37 9.90
C SER A 26 -5.02 -2.76 8.51
N ARG A 27 -4.42 -1.60 8.24
CA ARG A 27 -4.56 -0.87 6.99
C ARG A 27 -3.32 -0.04 6.63
N VAL A 28 -3.19 0.21 5.33
CA VAL A 28 -2.20 1.12 4.75
C VAL A 28 -2.94 2.37 4.30
N ILE A 29 -2.46 3.53 4.74
CA ILE A 29 -2.98 4.84 4.35
C ILE A 29 -2.06 5.39 3.27
N LEU A 30 -2.63 5.71 2.11
CA LEU A 30 -1.91 6.20 0.94
C LEU A 30 -2.52 7.51 0.47
N GLY A 31 -1.68 8.50 0.18
CA GLY A 31 -2.09 9.68 -0.58
C GLY A 31 -2.50 9.30 -2.00
N TYR A 32 -3.34 10.10 -2.65
CA TYR A 32 -3.84 9.76 -3.99
C TYR A 32 -2.71 9.70 -5.03
N LYS A 33 -1.68 10.57 -4.94
CA LYS A 33 -0.52 10.48 -5.84
C LYS A 33 0.33 9.26 -5.52
N ALA A 34 0.62 8.99 -4.24
CA ALA A 34 1.36 7.79 -3.83
C ALA A 34 0.66 6.49 -4.30
N TYR A 35 -0.66 6.41 -4.13
CA TYR A 35 -1.45 5.28 -4.64
C TYR A 35 -1.39 5.17 -6.17
N SER A 36 -1.50 6.29 -6.89
CA SER A 36 -1.37 6.29 -8.35
C SER A 36 0.02 5.84 -8.81
N THR A 37 1.08 6.24 -8.09
CA THR A 37 2.46 5.77 -8.34
C THR A 37 2.58 4.28 -8.10
N LEU A 38 2.04 3.76 -6.98
CA LEU A 38 2.04 2.33 -6.68
C LEU A 38 1.23 1.52 -7.70
N MET A 39 0.12 2.06 -8.20
CA MET A 39 -0.68 1.45 -9.27
C MET A 39 0.02 1.42 -10.63
N ASN A 40 1.10 2.20 -10.82
CA ASN A 40 1.94 2.08 -12.00
C ASN A 40 2.78 0.79 -11.98
N ASP A 41 3.09 0.29 -10.78
CA ASP A 41 3.76 -0.99 -10.61
C ASP A 41 2.80 -2.15 -10.93
N ARG A 42 3.24 -3.02 -11.83
CA ARG A 42 2.42 -4.13 -12.34
C ARG A 42 2.11 -5.16 -11.26
N GLU A 43 3.04 -5.43 -10.35
CA GLU A 43 2.87 -6.44 -9.31
C GLU A 43 1.89 -5.94 -8.26
N PHE A 44 2.08 -4.70 -7.79
CA PHE A 44 1.16 -4.05 -6.87
C PHE A 44 -0.24 -3.92 -7.46
N ALA A 45 -0.36 -3.37 -8.67
CA ALA A 45 -1.66 -3.20 -9.32
C ALA A 45 -2.38 -4.53 -9.49
N LYS A 46 -1.67 -5.59 -9.90
CA LYS A 46 -2.23 -6.94 -10.05
C LYS A 46 -2.71 -7.49 -8.71
N GLU A 47 -1.92 -7.38 -7.64
CA GLU A 47 -2.34 -7.89 -6.33
C GLU A 47 -3.57 -7.14 -5.80
N VAL A 48 -3.55 -5.82 -5.89
CA VAL A 48 -4.62 -4.96 -5.39
C VAL A 48 -5.92 -5.14 -6.18
N THR A 49 -5.84 -5.22 -7.51
CA THR A 49 -7.03 -5.47 -8.36
C THR A 49 -7.60 -6.88 -8.22
N ASN A 50 -6.76 -7.90 -8.00
CA ASN A 50 -7.23 -9.27 -7.76
C ASN A 50 -7.76 -9.48 -6.34
N SER A 51 -7.49 -8.57 -5.40
CA SER A 51 -7.93 -8.72 -4.02
C SER A 51 -9.45 -8.54 -3.83
N ALA A 52 -10.08 -7.68 -4.64
CA ALA A 52 -11.52 -7.40 -4.58
C ALA A 52 -12.00 -6.71 -5.86
N LEU A 53 -13.21 -7.06 -6.29
CA LEU A 53 -13.93 -6.37 -7.38
C LEU A 53 -14.25 -4.92 -6.99
N ASP A 54 -14.68 -4.71 -5.74
CA ASP A 54 -14.95 -3.39 -5.18
C ASP A 54 -13.65 -2.59 -4.96
N PRO A 55 -13.46 -1.42 -5.58
CA PRO A 55 -12.25 -0.62 -5.42
C PRO A 55 -11.98 -0.20 -3.97
N ASN A 56 -13.03 0.09 -3.20
CA ASN A 56 -12.93 0.48 -1.79
C ASN A 56 -12.63 -0.69 -0.83
N LYS A 57 -12.73 -1.94 -1.30
CA LYS A 57 -12.44 -3.13 -0.47
C LYS A 57 -11.11 -3.78 -0.85
N ARG A 58 -10.36 -3.17 -1.77
CA ARG A 58 -9.08 -3.73 -2.22
C ARG A 58 -8.05 -3.73 -1.10
N LYS A 59 -7.17 -4.73 -1.17
CA LYS A 59 -6.16 -5.04 -0.17
C LYS A 59 -4.83 -5.31 -0.85
N TYR A 60 -3.76 -4.95 -0.16
CA TYR A 60 -2.39 -5.31 -0.51
C TYR A 60 -1.81 -6.12 0.66
N ARG A 61 -1.21 -7.28 0.41
CA ARG A 61 -0.65 -8.17 1.45
C ARG A 61 -1.63 -8.49 2.60
N LYS A 62 -2.93 -8.59 2.29
CA LYS A 62 -4.07 -8.75 3.22
C LYS A 62 -4.38 -7.52 4.10
N LEU A 63 -3.70 -6.40 3.89
CA LEU A 63 -3.93 -5.10 4.54
C LEU A 63 -4.95 -4.30 3.73
N LYS A 64 -5.92 -3.65 4.39
CA LYS A 64 -6.86 -2.75 3.68
C LYS A 64 -6.12 -1.52 3.18
N ILE A 65 -6.42 -1.07 1.95
CA ILE A 65 -5.88 0.19 1.44
C ILE A 65 -6.89 1.31 1.67
N LYS A 66 -6.45 2.41 2.27
CA LYS A 66 -7.23 3.63 2.41
C LYS A 66 -6.53 4.75 1.64
N VAL A 67 -7.17 5.26 0.59
CA VAL A 67 -6.65 6.40 -0.18
C VAL A 67 -7.18 7.71 0.43
N THR A 68 -6.29 8.66 0.69
CA THR A 68 -6.61 10.00 1.23
C THR A 68 -6.42 11.07 0.17
N LYS A 69 -6.81 12.31 0.49
CA LYS A 69 -6.67 13.46 -0.41
C LYS A 69 -5.25 14.05 -0.40
N ASP A 70 -4.41 13.64 0.54
CA ASP A 70 -3.01 14.03 0.57
C ASP A 70 -2.27 13.51 -0.66
N ASP A 71 -1.23 14.23 -1.08
CA ASP A 71 -0.48 13.88 -2.28
C ASP A 71 0.33 12.59 -2.08
N TYR A 72 1.31 12.61 -1.17
CA TYR A 72 2.30 11.53 -1.01
C TYR A 72 2.28 10.87 0.38
N GLN A 73 1.14 10.89 1.08
CA GLN A 73 0.99 10.23 2.37
C GLN A 73 1.28 8.72 2.26
N LEU A 74 2.03 8.18 3.22
CA LEU A 74 2.36 6.76 3.32
C LEU A 74 2.46 6.38 4.80
N GLU A 75 1.40 5.77 5.33
CA GLU A 75 1.32 5.43 6.76
C GLU A 75 0.70 4.06 6.99
N LEU A 76 1.00 3.46 8.14
CA LEU A 76 0.48 2.17 8.58
C LEU A 76 -0.34 2.36 9.85
N GLU A 77 -1.53 1.77 9.88
CA GLU A 77 -2.43 1.78 11.05
C GLU A 77 -2.84 0.37 11.45
#